data_AF-A0A940P676-F1
#
_entry.id   AF-A0A940P676-F1
#
_cell.length_a   1.000
_cell.length_b   1.000
_cell.length_c   1.000
_cell.angle_alpha   90.00
_cell.angle_beta   90.00
_cell.angle_gamma   90.00
#
_symmetry.space_group_name_H-M   'P 1'
#
loop_
_entity.id
_entity.type
_entity.pdbx_description
1 polymer ?
#
loop_
_entity_poly.entity_id
_entity_poly.type
_entity_poly.pdbx_seq_one_letter_code
_entity_poly.pdbx_strand_id
1 'polypeptide(L)'
;MSIANYLTALDAQRDQLARNLVTMGVQASESEKLNTLVPKVLQIPSGRPEVTLFRNGNDALTTYGESIYTFYIDGYRSIAGFPDVYPHFCCSENDYALYYNQPDFNWGAVIYTMCITPVRITPASRILFTYKSGATDAGEMWLVRKSSQQMSPAETARYIHEKLSGGEAISVPFGWLGSVGNYISVLHDCSGVSADDYYLAWKAVTDNTSPMIRTVKVLEVTT
;
A
#
# COMPACT_ATOMS: atom_id res chain seq x y z
N MET A 1 -6.14 47.63 17.83
CA MET A 1 -5.75 46.23 18.10
C MET A 1 -5.33 46.14 19.56
N SER A 2 -5.88 45.20 20.33
CA SER A 2 -5.55 45.03 21.75
C SER A 2 -4.50 43.92 21.95
N ILE A 3 -3.79 43.96 23.08
CA ILE A 3 -2.86 42.88 23.49
C ILE A 3 -3.58 41.52 23.55
N ALA A 4 -4.85 41.50 23.96
CA ALA A 4 -5.67 40.30 23.97
C ALA A 4 -5.80 39.67 22.56
N ASN A 5 -5.99 40.49 21.52
CA ASN A 5 -6.07 39.99 20.15
C ASN A 5 -4.75 39.33 19.69
N TYR A 6 -3.61 39.86 20.13
CA TYR A 6 -2.30 39.29 19.80
C TYR A 6 -2.07 37.94 20.50
N LEU A 7 -2.48 37.82 21.78
CA LEU A 7 -2.37 36.57 22.52
C LEU A 7 -3.24 35.47 21.89
N THR A 8 -4.48 35.78 21.53
CA THR A 8 -5.37 34.84 20.84
C THR A 8 -4.79 34.39 19.49
N ALA A 9 -4.23 35.33 18.71
CA ALA A 9 -3.61 34.99 17.43
C ALA A 9 -2.37 34.09 17.61
N LEU A 10 -1.57 34.33 18.65
CA LEU A 10 -0.40 33.52 18.97
C LEU A 10 -0.78 32.09 19.38
N ASP A 11 -1.83 31.93 20.20
CA ASP A 11 -2.35 30.61 20.56
C ASP A 11 -2.90 29.86 19.34
N ALA A 12 -3.63 30.55 18.44
CA ALA A 12 -4.10 29.95 17.20
C ALA A 12 -2.94 29.46 16.30
N GLN A 13 -1.84 30.21 16.23
CA GLN A 13 -0.63 29.81 15.49
C GLN A 13 0.07 28.61 16.14
N ARG A 14 0.16 28.57 17.48
CA ARG A 14 0.68 27.43 18.24
C ARG A 14 -0.13 26.16 17.93
N ASP A 15 -1.45 26.25 17.99
CA ASP A 15 -2.34 25.12 17.73
C ASP A 15 -2.23 24.65 16.27
N GLN A 16 -2.11 25.60 15.33
CA GLN A 16 -1.86 25.26 13.93
C GLN A 16 -0.53 24.55 13.72
N LEU A 17 0.54 24.97 14.39
CA LEU A 17 1.83 24.29 14.32
C LEU A 17 1.74 22.85 14.84
N ALA A 18 1.04 22.63 15.96
CA ALA A 18 0.81 21.29 16.48
C ALA A 18 0.04 20.40 15.49
N ARG A 19 -1.05 20.90 14.89
CA ARG A 19 -1.79 20.18 13.84
C ARG A 19 -0.91 19.87 12.62
N ASN A 20 -0.11 20.84 12.18
CA ASN A 20 0.80 20.63 11.05
C ASN A 20 1.84 19.55 11.35
N LEU A 21 2.43 19.53 12.55
CA LEU A 21 3.38 18.50 12.95
C LEU A 21 2.74 17.10 12.97
N VAL A 22 1.52 16.96 13.48
CA VAL A 22 0.76 15.70 13.44
C VAL A 22 0.50 15.26 12.00
N THR A 23 0.08 16.17 11.11
CA THR A 23 -0.09 15.89 9.69
C THR A 23 1.21 15.41 9.03
N MET A 24 2.35 15.92 9.47
CA MET A 24 3.68 15.52 8.99
C MET A 24 4.24 14.28 9.69
N GLY A 25 3.43 13.56 10.47
CA GLY A 25 3.83 12.32 11.13
C GLY A 25 4.69 12.51 12.39
N VAL A 26 4.76 13.74 12.92
CA VAL A 26 5.48 14.05 14.16
C VAL A 26 4.47 14.12 15.30
N GLN A 27 4.71 13.39 16.39
CA GLN A 27 3.82 13.44 17.55
C GLN A 27 3.85 14.83 18.20
N ALA A 28 2.71 15.52 18.16
CA ALA A 28 2.51 16.84 18.76
C ALA A 28 1.08 16.98 19.28
N SER A 29 0.87 17.93 20.21
CA SER A 29 -0.44 18.27 20.75
C SER A 29 -0.61 19.78 20.85
N GLU A 30 -1.84 20.27 20.66
CA GLU A 30 -2.22 21.67 20.86
C GLU A 30 -2.03 22.14 22.33
N SER A 31 -1.92 21.19 23.27
CA SER A 31 -1.61 21.46 24.67
C SER A 31 -0.12 21.77 24.93
N GLU A 32 0.76 21.51 23.95
CA GLU A 32 2.19 21.78 24.08
C GLU A 32 2.52 23.25 23.85
N LYS A 33 3.56 23.75 24.54
CA LYS A 33 4.04 25.12 24.37
C LYS A 33 4.86 25.27 23.09
N LEU A 34 4.90 26.50 22.55
CA LEU A 34 5.63 26.82 21.31
C LEU A 34 7.12 26.42 21.36
N ASN A 35 7.78 26.61 22.51
CA ASN A 35 9.18 26.20 22.70
C ASN A 35 9.40 24.68 22.70
N THR A 36 8.34 23.89 22.85
CA THR A 36 8.36 22.42 22.73
C THR A 36 8.02 21.99 21.30
N LEU A 37 7.09 22.69 20.65
CA LEU A 37 6.67 22.41 19.27
C LEU A 37 7.73 22.80 18.22
N VAL A 38 8.41 23.94 18.40
CA VAL A 38 9.38 24.45 17.40
C VAL A 38 10.53 23.47 17.14
N PRO A 39 11.20 22.87 18.14
CA PRO A 39 12.25 21.88 17.89
C PRO A 39 11.75 20.60 17.20
N LYS A 40 10.48 20.23 17.39
CA LYS A 40 9.86 19.06 16.74
C LYS A 40 9.77 19.20 15.22
N VAL A 41 9.91 20.40 14.67
CA VAL A 41 10.04 20.62 13.22
C VAL A 41 11.25 19.87 12.65
N LEU A 42 12.33 19.69 13.43
CA LEU A 42 13.50 18.91 13.01
C LEU A 42 13.25 17.39 12.96
N GLN A 43 12.15 16.93 13.56
CA GLN A 43 11.72 15.53 13.52
C GLN A 43 10.82 15.24 12.31
N ILE A 44 10.46 16.26 11.55
CA ILE A 44 9.73 16.07 10.28
C ILE A 44 10.61 15.19 9.39
N PRO A 45 10.12 14.02 8.95
CA PRO A 45 10.88 13.15 8.06
C PRO A 45 11.35 13.93 6.83
N SER A 46 12.66 13.91 6.57
CA SER A 46 13.26 14.57 5.41
C SER A 46 13.09 13.80 4.10
N GLY A 47 12.51 12.59 4.17
CA GLY A 47 12.10 11.80 3.02
C GLY A 47 10.68 12.16 2.56
N ARG A 48 10.41 11.97 1.27
CA ARG A 48 9.03 12.05 0.76
C ARG A 48 8.17 11.05 1.54
N PRO A 49 6.93 11.40 1.94
CA PRO A 49 6.08 10.44 2.61
C PRO A 49 5.88 9.23 1.70
N GLU A 50 6.36 8.09 2.19
CA GLU A 50 6.31 6.80 1.53
C GLU A 50 5.66 5.81 2.49
N VAL A 51 4.72 5.04 1.96
CA VAL A 51 4.11 3.91 2.67
C VAL A 51 4.52 2.64 1.95
N THR A 52 5.24 1.76 2.65
CA THR A 52 5.56 0.42 2.12
C THR A 52 4.42 -0.53 2.45
N LEU A 53 3.74 -1.03 1.43
CA LEU A 53 2.66 -2.01 1.55
C LEU A 53 3.18 -3.45 1.50
N PHE A 54 4.28 -3.67 0.79
CA PHE A 54 4.98 -4.95 0.76
C PHE A 54 6.46 -4.74 0.44
N ARG A 55 7.32 -5.53 1.08
CA ARG A 55 8.73 -5.67 0.72
C ARG A 55 9.19 -7.09 1.03
N ASN A 56 9.88 -7.71 0.08
CA ASN A 56 10.46 -9.03 0.27
C ASN A 56 11.58 -8.96 1.33
N GLY A 57 11.75 -10.05 2.09
CA GLY A 57 12.71 -10.13 3.18
C GLY A 57 12.37 -11.27 4.11
N ASN A 58 13.33 -11.68 4.94
CA ASN A 58 13.15 -12.80 5.87
C ASN A 58 12.01 -12.59 6.88
N ASP A 59 11.64 -11.33 7.13
CA ASP A 59 10.55 -10.91 8.01
C ASP A 59 9.25 -10.61 7.24
N ALA A 60 9.18 -10.83 5.93
CA ALA A 60 8.02 -10.44 5.12
C ALA A 60 6.71 -11.10 5.61
N LEU A 61 6.75 -12.39 5.97
CA LEU A 61 5.58 -13.11 6.47
C LEU A 61 5.12 -12.59 7.84
N THR A 62 6.06 -12.20 8.72
CA THR A 62 5.73 -11.65 10.03
C THR A 62 5.26 -10.20 9.95
N THR A 63 5.86 -9.40 9.04
CA THR A 63 5.59 -7.97 8.88
C THR A 63 4.29 -7.72 8.11
N TYR A 64 4.02 -8.53 7.08
CA TYR A 64 2.87 -8.33 6.18
C TYR A 64 1.78 -9.41 6.32
N GLY A 65 1.99 -10.40 7.19
CA GLY A 65 1.07 -11.51 7.42
C GLY A 65 -0.35 -11.07 7.74
N GLU A 66 -0.52 -10.07 8.60
CA GLU A 66 -1.83 -9.58 8.99
C GLU A 66 -2.36 -8.46 8.08
N SER A 67 -1.56 -7.98 7.11
CA SER A 67 -1.92 -6.84 6.26
C SER A 67 -2.08 -7.18 4.78
N ILE A 68 -1.71 -8.39 4.36
CA ILE A 68 -1.89 -8.88 2.98
C ILE A 68 -2.68 -10.18 2.98
N TYR A 69 -3.72 -10.19 2.16
CA TYR A 69 -4.58 -11.34 1.93
C TYR A 69 -4.61 -11.71 0.45
N THR A 70 -4.81 -12.98 0.19
CA THR A 70 -5.06 -13.54 -1.14
C THR A 70 -6.48 -14.06 -1.24
N PHE A 71 -7.05 -14.01 -2.44
CA PHE A 71 -8.25 -14.76 -2.80
C PHE A 71 -7.93 -15.70 -3.96
N TYR A 72 -8.03 -17.00 -3.70
CA TYR A 72 -7.79 -18.08 -4.66
C TYR A 72 -8.65 -19.30 -4.28
N ILE A 73 -9.30 -19.93 -5.26
CA ILE A 73 -10.25 -21.05 -5.10
C ILE A 73 -11.24 -20.78 -3.96
N ASP A 74 -12.00 -19.69 -4.06
CA ASP A 74 -13.06 -19.30 -3.13
C ASP A 74 -12.63 -19.12 -1.65
N GLY A 75 -11.32 -19.00 -1.39
CA GLY A 75 -10.77 -18.85 -0.05
C GLY A 75 -9.99 -17.55 0.13
N TYR A 76 -10.29 -16.82 1.21
CA TYR A 76 -9.49 -15.69 1.67
C TYR A 76 -8.40 -16.17 2.63
N ARG A 77 -7.13 -15.95 2.30
CA ARG A 77 -6.00 -16.43 3.12
C ARG A 77 -4.98 -15.33 3.33
N SER A 78 -4.62 -15.11 4.59
CA SER A 78 -3.46 -14.27 4.96
C SER A 78 -2.19 -14.86 4.37
N ILE A 79 -1.26 -14.00 3.95
CA ILE A 79 0.03 -14.48 3.44
C ILE A 79 0.88 -15.17 4.52
N ALA A 80 0.58 -15.01 5.82
CA ALA A 80 1.32 -15.69 6.89
C ALA A 80 1.14 -17.22 6.82
N GLY A 81 -0.04 -17.69 6.42
CA GLY A 81 -0.37 -19.13 6.31
C GLY A 81 -0.63 -19.60 4.87
N PHE A 82 -0.52 -18.71 3.88
CA PHE A 82 -0.68 -19.10 2.48
C PHE A 82 0.45 -20.02 1.97
N PRO A 83 1.74 -19.79 2.34
CA PRO A 83 2.84 -20.68 1.99
C PRO A 83 2.74 -22.10 2.58
N ASP A 84 1.94 -22.32 3.63
CA ASP A 84 1.72 -23.67 4.18
C ASP A 84 0.99 -24.59 3.18
N VAL A 85 0.25 -23.99 2.25
CA VAL A 85 -0.47 -24.68 1.17
C VAL A 85 0.25 -24.51 -0.18
N TYR A 86 0.85 -23.34 -0.41
CA TYR A 86 1.54 -22.97 -1.66
C TYR A 86 3.00 -22.61 -1.37
N PRO A 87 3.89 -23.62 -1.20
CA PRO A 87 5.19 -23.46 -0.56
C PRO A 87 6.17 -22.54 -1.30
N HIS A 88 5.97 -22.30 -2.60
CA HIS A 88 6.83 -21.41 -3.39
C HIS A 88 6.26 -19.99 -3.51
N PHE A 89 5.10 -19.69 -2.92
CA PHE A 89 4.48 -18.38 -3.04
C PHE A 89 5.30 -17.25 -2.39
N CYS A 90 5.84 -17.47 -1.18
CA CYS A 90 6.62 -16.48 -0.44
C CYS A 90 7.54 -17.21 0.55
N CYS A 91 8.75 -17.56 0.11
CA CYS A 91 9.65 -18.45 0.85
C CYS A 91 11.12 -18.09 0.63
N SER A 92 12.02 -18.76 1.36
CA SER A 92 13.45 -18.47 1.28
C SER A 92 14.06 -18.64 -0.12
N GLU A 93 13.52 -19.54 -0.95
CA GLU A 93 14.03 -19.79 -2.31
C GLU A 93 13.82 -18.61 -3.26
N ASN A 94 12.81 -17.78 -2.98
CA ASN A 94 12.46 -16.62 -3.80
C ASN A 94 12.72 -15.28 -3.08
N ASP A 95 13.57 -15.29 -2.05
CA ASP A 95 13.84 -14.16 -1.15
C ASP A 95 12.56 -13.59 -0.48
N TYR A 96 11.55 -14.44 -0.26
CA TYR A 96 10.22 -14.06 0.24
C TYR A 96 9.52 -13.01 -0.64
N ALA A 97 9.74 -13.07 -1.96
CA ALA A 97 8.94 -12.31 -2.92
C ALA A 97 7.59 -12.99 -3.13
N LEU A 98 6.55 -12.22 -3.48
CA LEU A 98 5.24 -12.80 -3.86
C LEU A 98 5.38 -13.40 -5.26
N TYR A 99 5.33 -14.73 -5.35
CA TYR A 99 5.62 -15.47 -6.55
C TYR A 99 4.40 -16.23 -7.07
N TYR A 100 3.85 -15.74 -8.18
CA TYR A 100 2.70 -16.34 -8.85
C TYR A 100 3.18 -17.41 -9.84
N ASN A 101 3.44 -18.60 -9.29
CA ASN A 101 4.11 -19.69 -9.98
C ASN A 101 3.15 -20.80 -10.43
N GLN A 102 3.47 -21.51 -11.51
CA GLN A 102 2.63 -22.62 -11.98
C GLN A 102 2.67 -23.87 -11.08
N PRO A 103 3.82 -24.29 -10.51
CA PRO A 103 3.85 -25.48 -9.65
C PRO A 103 2.84 -25.46 -8.49
N ASP A 104 2.61 -24.31 -7.87
CA ASP A 104 1.68 -24.16 -6.76
C ASP A 104 0.21 -23.97 -7.22
N PHE A 105 0.00 -23.23 -8.33
CA PHE A 105 -1.33 -22.72 -8.70
C PHE A 105 -1.93 -23.35 -9.97
N ASN A 106 -1.19 -24.18 -10.69
CA ASN A 106 -1.48 -24.65 -12.05
C ASN A 106 -1.48 -23.52 -13.11
N TRP A 107 -1.70 -23.89 -14.38
CA TRP A 107 -1.82 -22.96 -15.49
C TRP A 107 -3.13 -22.17 -15.46
N GLY A 108 -3.06 -20.86 -15.69
CA GLY A 108 -4.22 -19.99 -15.88
C GLY A 108 -4.99 -19.69 -14.60
N ALA A 109 -4.43 -19.98 -13.42
CA ALA A 109 -5.06 -19.61 -12.16
C ALA A 109 -5.01 -18.10 -11.96
N VAL A 110 -6.11 -17.56 -11.42
CA VAL A 110 -6.25 -16.14 -11.11
C VAL A 110 -6.15 -15.97 -9.60
N ILE A 111 -5.20 -15.16 -9.17
CA ILE A 111 -4.97 -14.86 -7.75
C ILE A 111 -5.14 -13.37 -7.55
N TYR A 112 -6.09 -13.00 -6.69
CA TYR A 112 -6.23 -11.62 -6.21
C TYR A 112 -5.38 -11.46 -4.96
N THR A 113 -4.61 -10.39 -4.89
CA THR A 113 -3.83 -10.01 -3.71
C THR A 113 -4.28 -8.64 -3.24
N MET A 114 -4.51 -8.49 -1.93
CA MET A 114 -5.15 -7.33 -1.33
C MET A 114 -4.34 -6.87 -0.12
N CYS A 115 -3.90 -5.62 -0.16
CA CYS A 115 -3.35 -4.93 1.00
C CYS A 115 -4.52 -4.32 1.78
N ILE A 116 -4.80 -4.88 2.95
CA ILE A 116 -5.93 -4.47 3.80
C ILE A 116 -5.60 -3.30 4.74
N THR A 117 -4.34 -2.86 4.76
CA THR A 117 -3.96 -1.62 5.45
C THR A 117 -4.30 -0.43 4.55
N PRO A 118 -5.17 0.50 4.99
CA PRO A 118 -5.50 1.66 4.19
C PRO A 118 -4.28 2.56 3.99
N VAL A 119 -4.15 3.11 2.79
CA VAL A 119 -3.14 4.10 2.45
C VAL A 119 -3.82 5.36 1.92
N ARG A 120 -3.32 6.51 2.35
CA ARG A 120 -3.78 7.80 1.81
C ARG A 120 -3.29 7.94 0.38
N ILE A 121 -4.22 8.11 -0.55
CA ILE A 121 -3.93 8.45 -1.95
C ILE A 121 -4.37 9.90 -2.18
N THR A 122 -3.59 10.62 -2.97
CA THR A 122 -3.89 11.93 -3.52
C THR A 122 -3.59 11.91 -5.02
N PRO A 123 -4.02 12.94 -5.79
CA PRO A 123 -3.60 13.09 -7.19
C PRO A 123 -2.07 13.16 -7.39
N ALA A 124 -1.31 13.54 -6.35
CA ALA A 124 0.14 13.58 -6.37
C ALA A 124 0.79 12.24 -5.98
N SER A 125 0.02 11.27 -5.47
CA SER A 125 0.53 9.94 -5.15
C SER A 125 0.92 9.16 -6.40
N ARG A 126 1.91 8.29 -6.26
CA ARG A 126 2.33 7.29 -7.23
C ARG A 126 2.48 5.94 -6.54
N ILE A 127 2.06 4.88 -7.21
CA ILE A 127 2.22 3.51 -6.70
C ILE A 127 3.46 2.92 -7.39
N LEU A 128 4.49 2.59 -6.62
CA LEU A 128 5.69 1.93 -7.09
C LEU A 128 5.54 0.42 -6.95
N PHE A 129 5.69 -0.29 -8.06
CA PHE A 129 5.78 -1.74 -8.11
C PHE A 129 7.17 -2.16 -8.59
N THR A 130 7.85 -2.97 -7.78
CA THR A 130 9.11 -3.62 -8.18
C THR A 130 8.84 -5.11 -8.38
N TYR A 131 8.94 -5.57 -9.63
CA TYR A 131 8.66 -6.96 -9.99
C TYR A 131 9.56 -7.42 -11.14
N LYS A 132 9.56 -8.72 -11.39
CA LYS A 132 10.06 -9.33 -12.63
C LYS A 132 8.95 -10.16 -13.27
N SER A 133 8.96 -10.21 -14.60
CA SER A 133 8.05 -11.03 -15.39
C SER A 133 8.78 -11.54 -16.64
N GLY A 134 8.47 -12.76 -17.07
CA GLY A 134 9.07 -13.40 -18.24
C GLY A 134 8.68 -12.75 -19.56
N ALA A 135 7.49 -12.15 -19.64
CA ALA A 135 7.02 -11.42 -20.82
C ALA A 135 6.12 -10.24 -20.42
N THR A 136 5.83 -9.39 -21.39
CA THR A 136 4.82 -8.34 -21.24
C THR A 136 3.43 -8.96 -21.33
N ASP A 137 2.57 -8.64 -20.37
CA ASP A 137 1.21 -9.16 -20.32
C ASP A 137 0.25 -8.17 -19.64
N ALA A 138 -1.05 -8.38 -19.82
CA ALA A 138 -2.08 -7.62 -19.14
C ALA A 138 -1.99 -7.82 -17.62
N GLY A 139 -2.02 -6.72 -16.89
CA GLY A 139 -2.12 -6.71 -15.44
C GLY A 139 -3.37 -5.94 -15.05
N GLU A 140 -3.91 -6.22 -13.87
CA GLU A 140 -4.96 -5.39 -13.31
C GLU A 140 -4.65 -5.02 -11.86
N MET A 141 -4.87 -3.74 -11.54
CA MET A 141 -4.62 -3.15 -10.23
C MET A 141 -5.74 -2.15 -9.93
N TRP A 142 -6.17 -2.11 -8.68
CA TRP A 142 -7.28 -1.28 -8.25
C TRP A 142 -7.05 -0.65 -6.89
N LEU A 143 -7.74 0.47 -6.70
CA LEU A 143 -7.93 1.12 -5.42
C LEU A 143 -9.39 0.98 -4.99
N VAL A 144 -9.62 0.47 -3.79
CA VAL A 144 -10.96 0.39 -3.17
C VAL A 144 -11.02 1.41 -2.04
N ARG A 145 -12.04 2.27 -2.05
CA ARG A 145 -12.21 3.23 -0.94
C ARG A 145 -12.36 2.50 0.39
N LYS A 146 -11.66 3.00 1.40
CA LYS A 146 -11.73 2.49 2.76
C LYS A 146 -13.18 2.55 3.27
N SER A 147 -13.65 1.45 3.86
CA SER A 147 -14.96 1.43 4.53
C SER A 147 -14.93 2.26 5.81
N SER A 148 -16.05 2.89 6.16
CA SER A 148 -16.23 3.54 7.46
C SER A 148 -16.51 2.55 8.59
N GLN A 149 -16.89 1.31 8.25
CA GLN A 149 -17.15 0.26 9.22
C GLN A 149 -15.84 -0.40 9.68
N GLN A 150 -15.74 -0.66 10.99
CA GLN A 150 -14.68 -1.49 11.54
C GLN A 150 -14.94 -2.95 11.17
N MET A 151 -13.96 -3.61 10.58
CA MET A 151 -14.03 -4.99 10.11
C MET A 151 -12.79 -5.75 10.55
N SER A 152 -12.90 -7.06 10.74
CA SER A 152 -11.72 -7.90 10.91
C SER A 152 -10.85 -7.93 9.64
N PRO A 153 -9.59 -8.37 9.72
CA PRO A 153 -8.72 -8.50 8.55
C PRO A 153 -9.33 -9.32 7.40
N ALA A 154 -9.93 -10.46 7.70
CA ALA A 154 -10.55 -11.33 6.70
C ALA A 154 -11.83 -10.71 6.09
N GLU A 155 -12.65 -10.05 6.89
CA GLU A 155 -13.82 -9.31 6.40
C GLU A 155 -13.42 -8.13 5.51
N THR A 156 -12.31 -7.47 5.83
CA THR A 156 -11.74 -6.39 5.01
C THR A 156 -11.25 -6.91 3.66
N ALA A 157 -10.56 -8.05 3.64
CA ALA A 157 -10.16 -8.71 2.39
C ALA A 157 -11.38 -9.08 1.53
N ARG A 158 -12.44 -9.63 2.15
CA ARG A 158 -13.70 -9.93 1.47
C ARG A 158 -14.36 -8.67 0.91
N TYR A 159 -14.46 -7.61 1.70
CA TYR A 159 -15.02 -6.33 1.27
C TYR A 159 -14.27 -5.79 0.04
N ILE A 160 -12.93 -5.82 0.05
CA ILE A 160 -12.12 -5.38 -1.09
C ILE A 160 -12.48 -6.20 -2.33
N HIS A 161 -12.45 -7.53 -2.23
CA HIS A 161 -12.75 -8.41 -3.36
C HIS A 161 -14.17 -8.24 -3.89
N GLU A 162 -15.18 -8.10 -3.02
CA GLU A 162 -16.57 -7.83 -3.42
C GLU A 162 -16.70 -6.51 -4.19
N LYS A 163 -15.97 -5.46 -3.77
CA LYS A 163 -15.94 -4.16 -4.49
C LYS A 163 -15.26 -4.26 -5.85
N LEU A 164 -14.25 -5.13 -5.98
CA LEU A 164 -13.64 -5.44 -7.28
C LEU A 164 -14.65 -6.15 -8.18
N SER A 165 -15.28 -7.23 -7.70
CA SER A 165 -16.26 -8.00 -8.48
C SER A 165 -17.52 -7.20 -8.84
N GLY A 166 -17.91 -6.26 -7.98
CA GLY A 166 -19.05 -5.36 -8.20
C GLY A 166 -18.77 -4.18 -9.11
N GLY A 167 -17.52 -3.99 -9.57
CA GLY A 167 -17.14 -2.87 -10.43
C GLY A 167 -17.10 -1.50 -9.73
N GLU A 168 -17.01 -1.49 -8.39
CA GLU A 168 -16.96 -0.26 -7.57
C GLU A 168 -15.51 0.20 -7.31
N ALA A 169 -14.52 -0.61 -7.67
CA ALA A 169 -13.11 -0.31 -7.50
C ALA A 169 -12.59 0.64 -8.60
N ILE A 170 -11.68 1.54 -8.24
CA ILE A 170 -11.03 2.44 -9.18
C ILE A 170 -9.86 1.71 -9.83
N SER A 171 -9.93 1.49 -11.14
CA SER A 171 -8.83 0.87 -11.90
C SER A 171 -7.64 1.83 -11.99
N VAL A 172 -6.45 1.32 -11.67
CA VAL A 172 -5.17 2.02 -11.87
C VAL A 172 -4.44 1.32 -13.02
N PRO A 173 -4.02 2.06 -14.09
CA PRO A 173 -3.35 1.46 -15.22
C PRO A 173 -2.12 0.65 -14.78
N PHE A 174 -2.18 -0.66 -15.01
CA PHE A 174 -1.14 -1.61 -14.67
C PHE A 174 -1.01 -2.64 -15.79
N GLY A 175 0.22 -3.11 -15.98
CA GLY A 175 0.57 -4.11 -16.97
C GLY A 175 1.91 -4.70 -16.57
N TRP A 176 2.08 -5.99 -16.79
CA TRP A 176 3.36 -6.65 -16.58
C TRP A 176 4.28 -6.25 -17.73
N LEU A 177 5.44 -5.72 -17.40
CA LEU A 177 6.51 -5.49 -18.37
C LEU A 177 7.52 -6.64 -18.28
N GLY A 178 7.75 -7.31 -19.41
CA GLY A 178 8.74 -8.37 -19.51
C GLY A 178 10.15 -7.84 -19.23
N SER A 179 10.90 -8.56 -18.40
CA SER A 179 12.18 -8.07 -17.86
C SER A 179 13.30 -9.10 -17.83
N VAL A 180 13.18 -10.19 -18.60
CA VAL A 180 14.22 -11.24 -18.81
C VAL A 180 15.00 -11.56 -17.51
N GLY A 181 14.27 -11.85 -16.44
CA GLY A 181 14.82 -12.26 -15.14
C GLY A 181 15.29 -11.14 -14.21
N ASN A 182 15.32 -9.88 -14.65
CA ASN A 182 15.68 -8.74 -13.82
C ASN A 182 14.45 -8.11 -13.16
N TYR A 183 14.63 -7.58 -11.94
CA TYR A 183 13.61 -6.76 -11.34
C TYR A 183 13.64 -5.36 -11.94
N ILE A 184 12.47 -4.89 -12.33
CA ILE A 184 12.23 -3.52 -12.78
C ILE A 184 11.33 -2.81 -11.76
N SER A 185 11.42 -1.49 -11.72
CA SER A 185 10.56 -0.65 -10.89
C SER A 185 9.72 0.24 -11.78
N VAL A 186 8.40 0.15 -11.65
CA VAL A 186 7.42 0.88 -12.43
C VAL A 186 6.61 1.77 -11.50
N LEU A 187 6.45 3.04 -11.88
CA LEU A 187 5.60 4.00 -11.16
C LEU A 187 4.26 4.12 -11.88
N HIS A 188 3.18 3.93 -11.14
CA HIS A 188 1.81 4.04 -11.61
C HIS A 188 1.19 5.34 -11.09
N ASP A 189 0.53 6.06 -12.00
CA ASP A 189 -0.01 7.39 -11.76
C ASP A 189 -1.39 7.35 -11.09
N CYS A 190 -1.59 8.19 -10.07
CA CYS A 190 -2.88 8.32 -9.36
C CYS A 190 -3.54 9.70 -9.56
N SER A 191 -3.14 10.49 -10.56
CA SER A 191 -3.67 11.84 -10.80
C SER A 191 -5.18 11.89 -11.02
N GLY A 192 -5.78 10.83 -11.54
CA GLY A 192 -7.24 10.68 -11.69
C GLY A 192 -7.96 10.24 -10.42
N VAL A 193 -7.26 9.99 -9.32
CA VAL A 193 -7.82 9.48 -8.06
C VAL A 193 -8.03 10.62 -7.08
N SER A 194 -9.26 10.78 -6.58
CA SER A 194 -9.57 11.78 -5.55
C SER A 194 -8.81 11.51 -4.26
N ALA A 195 -8.48 12.56 -3.50
CA ALA A 195 -7.75 12.38 -2.25
C ALA A 195 -8.62 11.69 -1.17
N ASP A 196 -8.27 10.46 -0.80
CA ASP A 196 -8.99 9.65 0.20
C ASP A 196 -8.09 8.52 0.77
N ASP A 197 -8.59 7.75 1.73
CA ASP A 197 -7.96 6.50 2.16
C ASP A 197 -8.45 5.33 1.29
N TYR A 198 -7.51 4.51 0.80
CA TYR A 198 -7.80 3.39 -0.09
C TYR A 198 -7.09 2.12 0.36
N TYR A 199 -7.70 0.97 0.05
CA TYR A 199 -7.04 -0.32 0.00
C TYR A 199 -6.49 -0.55 -1.41
N LEU A 200 -5.34 -1.20 -1.52
CA LEU A 200 -4.72 -1.57 -2.80
C LEU A 200 -4.97 -3.06 -3.07
N ALA A 201 -5.36 -3.38 -4.30
CA ALA A 201 -5.48 -4.77 -4.75
C ALA A 201 -4.95 -4.93 -6.17
N TRP A 202 -4.48 -6.12 -6.51
CA TRP A 202 -4.09 -6.47 -7.88
C TRP A 202 -4.38 -7.94 -8.16
N LYS A 203 -4.39 -8.26 -9.46
CA LYS A 203 -4.62 -9.60 -9.99
C LYS A 203 -3.37 -10.09 -10.69
N ALA A 204 -2.99 -11.33 -10.43
CA ALA A 204 -1.98 -12.05 -11.19
C ALA A 204 -2.60 -13.31 -11.80
N VAL A 205 -2.15 -13.64 -13.01
CA VAL A 205 -2.49 -14.90 -13.69
C VAL A 205 -1.24 -15.75 -13.74
N THR A 206 -1.35 -17.02 -13.37
CA THR A 206 -0.21 -17.93 -13.40
C THR A 206 -0.04 -18.51 -14.80
N ASP A 207 1.10 -18.20 -15.41
CA ASP A 207 1.44 -18.66 -16.75
C ASP A 207 2.97 -18.74 -16.91
N ASN A 208 3.44 -18.84 -18.15
CA ASN A 208 4.87 -18.89 -18.45
C ASN A 208 5.61 -17.58 -18.15
N THR A 209 4.91 -16.48 -17.85
CA THR A 209 5.54 -15.22 -17.44
C THR A 209 5.98 -15.25 -15.99
N SER A 210 5.34 -16.08 -15.15
CA SER A 210 5.74 -16.36 -13.76
C SER A 210 6.09 -15.09 -12.96
N PRO A 211 5.14 -14.14 -12.82
CA PRO A 211 5.42 -12.83 -12.25
C PRO A 211 5.80 -12.95 -10.77
N MET A 212 6.78 -12.14 -10.35
CA MET A 212 7.29 -12.13 -8.98
C MET A 212 7.47 -10.70 -8.49
N ILE A 213 6.79 -10.34 -7.40
CA ILE A 213 6.79 -8.99 -6.83
C ILE A 213 7.72 -8.94 -5.62
N ARG A 214 8.64 -7.96 -5.62
CA ARG A 214 9.55 -7.68 -4.50
C ARG A 214 9.11 -6.53 -3.63
N THR A 215 8.46 -5.52 -4.19
CA THR A 215 8.14 -4.31 -3.44
C THR A 215 6.89 -3.65 -3.99
N VAL A 216 6.04 -3.18 -3.08
CA VAL A 216 4.89 -2.35 -3.36
C VAL A 216 4.89 -1.17 -2.40
N LYS A 217 4.93 0.05 -2.94
CA LYS A 217 5.01 1.29 -2.17
C LYS A 217 4.07 2.34 -2.74
N VAL A 218 3.59 3.24 -1.89
CA VAL A 218 2.91 4.48 -2.28
C VAL A 218 3.81 5.64 -1.92
N LEU A 219 4.03 6.53 -2.88
CA LEU A 219 4.93 7.67 -2.78
C LEU A 219 4.16 8.95 -3.09
N GLU A 220 4.43 10.03 -2.38
CA GLU A 220 4.00 11.37 -2.80
C GLU A 220 5.04 12.01 -3.72
N VAL A 221 4.58 12.57 -4.84
CA VAL A 221 5.42 13.34 -5.76
C VAL A 221 5.04 14.81 -5.65
N THR A 222 5.82 15.57 -4.87
CA THR A 222 5.80 17.03 -4.94
C THR A 222 6.46 17.46 -6.25
N THR A 223 5.68 18.06 -7.13
CA THR A 223 6.15 18.88 -8.26
C THR A 223 6.72 20.20 -7.79
#